data_AF-A0A953TFU8-F1
#
_entry.id   AF-A0A953TFU8-F1
#
_cell.length_a   1.000
_cell.length_b   1.000
_cell.length_c   1.000
_cell.angle_alpha   90.00
_cell.angle_beta   90.00
_cell.angle_gamma   90.00
#
_symmetry.space_group_name_H-M   'P 1'
#
loop_
_entity.id
_entity.type
_entity.pdbx_description
1 polymer ?
#
loop_
_entity_poly.entity_id
_entity_poly.type
_entity_poly.pdbx_seq_one_letter_code
_entity_poly.pdbx_strand_id
1 'polypeptide(L)'
;MAHENSEVRYHVRFTVWQRWLHVLVFSTFLGLAFTGSTLRFSDARWAANAARVVGGFSAILFFHKLCAVLLTAGFLTHLGDVAYRGFIKREKGLFWGADSLVPRPRDLKDLFDHLRWFLWLGPRPKFDRYAYWEKFDYWAVFWGMGIIGLSGYAMWFPSVFARLMRGSTLNVALLLHGEEALLAVWFIFAIHFFNTHLRPGSFPMDLVIFTGTEEEREFREKRPQEYQRLLEEGRLSFSGAPPSTQFRKVAWVVGAAAIVIGFVLLWLTLTSYF
;
A
#
# COMPACT_ATOMS: atom_id res chain seq x y z
N MET A 1 -28.09 15.82 34.16
CA MET A 1 -27.58 15.18 32.93
C MET A 1 -26.13 14.84 33.21
N ALA A 2 -25.86 13.59 33.59
CA ALA A 2 -24.52 13.14 33.89
C ALA A 2 -23.75 13.06 32.57
N HIS A 3 -22.68 13.85 32.43
CA HIS A 3 -21.65 13.57 31.44
C HIS A 3 -20.99 12.27 31.87
N GLU A 4 -21.44 11.14 31.31
CA GLU A 4 -20.66 9.91 31.30
C GLU A 4 -19.35 10.23 30.59
N ASN A 5 -18.30 10.40 31.38
CA ASN A 5 -16.94 10.48 30.91
C ASN A 5 -16.55 9.05 30.51
N SER A 6 -17.12 8.54 29.41
CA SER A 6 -16.78 7.23 28.88
C SER A 6 -15.30 7.28 28.53
N GLU A 7 -14.47 6.51 29.25
CA GLU A 7 -13.04 6.42 28.94
C GLU A 7 -12.87 6.14 27.45
N VAL A 8 -12.09 6.99 26.76
CA VAL A 8 -11.86 6.82 25.33
C VAL A 8 -11.05 5.55 25.13
N ARG A 9 -11.70 4.53 24.57
CA ARG A 9 -11.11 3.20 24.34
C ARG A 9 -10.46 3.12 22.97
N TYR A 10 -9.36 2.37 22.87
CA TYR A 10 -8.63 2.16 21.61
C TYR A 10 -8.52 0.70 21.24
N HIS A 11 -8.69 0.42 19.95
CA HIS A 11 -8.55 -0.89 19.35
C HIS A 11 -7.18 -1.00 18.63
N VAL A 12 -6.49 -2.13 18.77
CA VAL A 12 -5.24 -2.40 18.05
C VAL A 12 -5.57 -2.94 16.66
N ARG A 13 -5.40 -2.09 15.64
CA ARG A 13 -5.69 -2.41 14.24
C ARG A 13 -4.54 -3.14 13.55
N PHE A 14 -3.32 -2.64 13.75
CA PHE A 14 -2.12 -3.15 13.09
C PHE A 14 -1.01 -3.46 14.10
N THR A 15 -0.39 -4.61 13.94
CA THR A 15 0.74 -5.01 14.77
C THR A 15 1.98 -4.17 14.48
N VAL A 16 2.91 -4.09 15.43
CA VAL A 16 4.20 -3.39 15.24
C VAL A 16 4.93 -3.90 14.00
N TRP A 17 4.88 -5.20 13.75
CA TRP A 17 5.47 -5.82 12.57
C TRP A 17 4.85 -5.33 11.25
N GLN A 18 3.53 -5.30 11.15
CA GLN A 18 2.83 -4.81 9.95
C GLN A 18 3.15 -3.33 9.67
N ARG A 19 3.28 -2.53 10.73
CA ARG A 19 3.63 -1.11 10.63
C ARG A 19 5.04 -0.93 10.11
N TRP A 20 6.01 -1.69 10.63
CA TRP A 20 7.39 -1.67 10.13
C TRP A 20 7.50 -2.09 8.67
N LEU A 21 6.82 -3.18 8.32
CA LEU A 21 6.78 -3.66 6.94
C LEU A 21 6.19 -2.60 6.00
N HIS A 22 5.10 -1.94 6.41
CA HIS A 22 4.52 -0.83 5.65
C HIS A 22 5.52 0.32 5.49
N VAL A 23 6.24 0.70 6.55
CA VAL A 23 7.28 1.74 6.49
C VAL A 23 8.37 1.40 5.47
N LEU A 24 8.86 0.17 5.50
CA LEU A 24 9.84 -0.33 4.54
C LEU A 24 9.28 -0.26 3.11
N VAL A 25 8.07 -0.76 2.89
CA VAL A 25 7.43 -0.83 1.56
C VAL A 25 7.18 0.56 0.99
N PHE A 26 6.55 1.48 1.73
CA PHE A 26 6.23 2.80 1.17
C PHE A 26 7.52 3.61 0.91
N SER A 27 8.52 3.52 1.80
CA SER A 27 9.76 4.30 1.65
C SER A 27 10.57 3.84 0.45
N THR A 28 10.68 2.51 0.27
CA THR A 28 11.38 1.93 -0.88
C THR A 28 10.60 2.11 -2.17
N PHE A 29 9.26 2.05 -2.14
CA PHE A 29 8.42 2.36 -3.29
C PHE A 29 8.56 3.82 -3.73
N LEU A 30 8.55 4.79 -2.82
CA LEU A 30 8.81 6.20 -3.16
C LEU A 30 10.21 6.38 -3.78
N GLY A 31 11.23 5.69 -3.23
CA GLY A 31 12.58 5.68 -3.79
C GLY A 31 12.63 5.11 -5.22
N LEU A 32 11.95 3.99 -5.47
CA LEU A 32 11.83 3.37 -6.80
C LEU A 32 11.04 4.25 -7.77
N ALA A 33 9.94 4.85 -7.32
CA ALA A 33 9.13 5.76 -8.12
C ALA A 33 9.95 6.97 -8.56
N PHE A 34 10.69 7.60 -7.64
CA PHE A 34 11.56 8.73 -7.96
C PHE A 34 12.70 8.34 -8.89
N THR A 35 13.48 7.32 -8.53
CA THR A 35 14.66 6.91 -9.32
C THR A 35 14.29 6.31 -10.66
N GLY A 36 13.25 5.48 -10.71
CA GLY A 36 12.73 4.85 -11.93
C GLY A 36 12.14 5.87 -12.90
N SER A 37 11.35 6.83 -12.40
CA SER A 37 10.84 7.93 -13.23
C SER A 37 11.98 8.81 -13.76
N THR A 38 13.00 9.08 -12.93
CA THR A 38 14.18 9.83 -13.35
C THR A 38 14.94 9.11 -14.47
N LEU A 39 15.10 7.78 -14.38
CA LEU A 39 15.72 6.98 -15.44
C LEU A 39 14.88 6.93 -16.72
N ARG A 40 13.56 6.74 -16.58
CA ARG A 40 12.65 6.61 -17.72
C ARG A 40 12.48 7.91 -18.49
N PHE A 41 12.37 9.04 -17.79
CA PHE A 41 12.20 10.35 -18.41
C PHE A 41 13.53 11.11 -18.47
N SER A 42 14.64 10.43 -18.78
CA SER A 42 15.99 11.01 -18.74
C SER A 42 16.16 12.27 -19.60
N ASP A 43 15.36 12.40 -20.65
CA ASP A 43 15.35 13.57 -21.55
C ASP A 43 14.58 14.76 -20.98
N ALA A 44 13.73 14.56 -19.97
CA ALA A 44 12.99 15.63 -19.32
C ALA A 44 13.90 16.47 -18.41
N ARG A 45 13.75 17.80 -18.47
CA ARG A 45 14.60 18.74 -17.70
C ARG A 45 14.59 18.48 -16.20
N TRP A 46 13.43 18.13 -15.64
CA TRP A 46 13.30 17.86 -14.20
C TRP A 46 14.07 16.60 -13.80
N ALA A 47 14.05 15.55 -14.63
CA ALA A 47 14.74 14.29 -14.37
C ALA A 47 16.26 14.47 -14.49
N ALA A 48 16.72 15.17 -15.53
CA ALA A 48 18.14 15.51 -15.68
C ALA A 48 18.65 16.34 -14.48
N ASN A 49 17.87 17.32 -13.99
CA ASN A 49 18.22 18.10 -12.81
C ASN A 49 18.21 17.25 -11.53
N ALA A 50 17.19 16.41 -11.34
CA ALA A 50 17.09 15.49 -10.21
C ALA A 50 18.30 14.54 -10.16
N ALA A 51 18.68 13.96 -11.31
CA ALA A 51 19.88 13.14 -11.42
C ALA A 51 21.13 13.93 -11.00
N ARG A 52 21.34 15.16 -11.48
CA ARG A 52 22.50 15.99 -11.09
C ARG A 52 22.56 16.24 -9.58
N VAL A 53 21.44 16.54 -8.94
CA VAL A 53 21.38 16.78 -7.49
C VAL A 53 21.76 15.54 -6.68
N VAL A 54 21.40 14.34 -7.16
CA VAL A 54 21.69 13.07 -6.47
C VAL A 54 23.12 12.55 -6.74
N GLY A 55 23.81 13.07 -7.77
CA GLY A 55 25.17 12.62 -8.15
C GLY A 55 25.26 11.95 -9.53
N GLY A 56 24.30 12.21 -10.41
CA GLY A 56 24.21 11.71 -11.77
C GLY A 56 23.37 10.44 -11.93
N PHE A 57 23.17 10.01 -13.18
CA PHE A 57 22.36 8.81 -13.48
C PHE A 57 22.95 7.51 -12.90
N SER A 58 24.27 7.44 -12.72
CA SER A 58 24.91 6.32 -12.04
C SER A 58 24.47 6.21 -10.57
N ALA A 59 24.37 7.33 -9.86
CA ALA A 59 23.86 7.37 -8.49
C ALA A 59 22.37 7.03 -8.44
N ILE A 60 21.56 7.57 -9.37
CA ILE A 60 20.14 7.21 -9.51
C ILE A 60 19.97 5.70 -9.71
N LEU A 61 20.75 5.09 -10.60
CA LEU A 61 20.68 3.64 -10.86
C LEU A 61 21.10 2.82 -9.63
N PHE A 62 22.12 3.27 -8.89
CA PHE A 62 22.52 2.64 -7.62
C PHE A 62 21.37 2.67 -6.60
N PHE A 63 20.77 3.84 -6.36
CA PHE A 63 19.65 3.96 -5.43
C PHE A 63 18.42 3.18 -5.89
N HIS A 64 18.14 3.15 -7.19
CA HIS A 64 17.06 2.33 -7.75
C HIS A 64 17.26 0.86 -7.40
N LYS A 65 18.47 0.33 -7.64
CA LYS A 65 18.85 -1.05 -7.33
C LYS A 65 18.80 -1.35 -5.83
N LEU A 66 19.26 -0.42 -4.99
CA LEU A 66 19.20 -0.54 -3.54
C LEU A 66 17.74 -0.63 -3.05
N CYS A 67 16.88 0.29 -3.48
CA CYS A 67 15.47 0.27 -3.14
C CYS A 67 14.77 -1.00 -3.66
N ALA A 68 15.14 -1.48 -4.86
CA ALA A 68 14.61 -2.74 -5.40
C ALA A 68 14.96 -3.93 -4.50
N VAL A 69 16.21 -4.05 -4.04
CA VAL A 69 16.62 -5.13 -3.13
C VAL A 69 15.88 -5.05 -1.81
N LEU A 70 15.76 -3.85 -1.22
CA LEU A 70 15.06 -3.66 0.06
C LEU A 70 13.56 -3.94 -0.05
N LEU A 71 12.92 -3.52 -1.14
CA LEU A 71 11.50 -3.79 -1.38
C LEU A 71 11.26 -5.28 -1.61
N THR A 72 12.09 -5.94 -2.42
CA THR A 72 12.03 -7.39 -2.64
C THR A 72 12.20 -8.14 -1.32
N ALA A 73 13.15 -7.74 -0.47
CA ALA A 73 13.34 -8.35 0.85
C ALA A 73 12.08 -8.19 1.71
N GLY A 74 11.50 -6.99 1.80
CA GLY A 74 10.24 -6.76 2.52
C GLY A 74 9.10 -7.61 1.98
N PHE A 75 8.94 -7.70 0.66
CA PHE A 75 7.91 -8.52 0.02
C PHE A 75 8.08 -10.01 0.31
N LEU A 76 9.31 -10.55 0.20
CA LEU A 76 9.60 -11.95 0.53
C LEU A 76 9.39 -12.24 2.01
N THR A 77 9.74 -11.31 2.90
CA THR A 77 9.47 -11.40 4.33
C THR A 77 7.95 -11.46 4.60
N HIS A 78 7.15 -10.66 3.91
CA HIS A 78 5.68 -10.72 4.00
C HIS A 78 5.11 -12.04 3.49
N LEU A 79 5.59 -12.53 2.34
CA LEU A 79 5.23 -13.85 1.82
C LEU A 79 5.58 -14.96 2.82
N GLY A 80 6.74 -14.88 3.45
CA GLY A 80 7.17 -15.78 4.51
C GLY A 80 6.22 -15.77 5.72
N ASP A 81 5.80 -14.58 6.18
CA ASP A 81 4.82 -14.45 7.27
C ASP A 81 3.46 -15.09 6.89
N VAL A 82 2.95 -14.79 5.70
CA VAL A 82 1.69 -15.37 5.20
C VAL A 82 1.79 -16.89 5.09
N ALA A 83 2.90 -17.42 4.55
CA ALA A 83 3.13 -18.86 4.44
C ALA A 83 3.25 -19.52 5.81
N TYR A 84 3.99 -18.92 6.74
CA TYR A 84 4.14 -19.41 8.10
C TYR A 84 2.78 -19.45 8.83
N ARG A 85 2.01 -18.37 8.75
CA ARG A 85 0.68 -18.27 9.37
C ARG A 85 -0.33 -19.25 8.75
N GLY A 86 -0.27 -19.41 7.43
CA GLY A 86 -1.16 -20.29 6.69
C GLY A 86 -0.86 -21.78 6.86
N PHE A 87 0.40 -22.19 6.70
CA PHE A 87 0.78 -23.60 6.63
C PHE A 87 1.28 -24.16 7.97
N ILE A 88 1.96 -23.36 8.78
CA ILE A 88 2.52 -23.80 10.07
C ILE A 88 1.55 -23.52 11.22
N LYS A 89 1.13 -22.26 11.40
CA LYS A 89 0.15 -21.91 12.45
C LYS A 89 -1.28 -22.33 12.11
N ARG A 90 -1.56 -22.62 10.83
CA ARG A 90 -2.89 -23.00 10.32
C ARG A 90 -3.98 -22.01 10.77
N GLU A 91 -3.66 -20.72 10.70
CA GLU A 91 -4.58 -19.64 11.07
C GLU A 91 -5.83 -19.70 10.19
N LYS A 92 -6.96 -20.09 10.79
CA LYS A 92 -8.26 -20.11 10.12
C LYS A 92 -8.63 -18.68 9.73
N GLY A 93 -9.18 -18.51 8.53
CA GLY A 93 -9.61 -17.20 8.05
C GLY A 93 -8.59 -16.42 7.22
N LEU A 94 -7.31 -16.85 7.19
CA LEU A 94 -6.24 -16.14 6.47
C LEU A 94 -6.48 -16.08 4.95
N PHE A 95 -6.77 -17.22 4.32
CA PHE A 95 -7.05 -17.31 2.88
C PHE A 95 -8.55 -17.27 2.55
N TRP A 96 -9.40 -17.57 3.52
CA TRP A 96 -10.85 -17.55 3.33
C TRP A 96 -11.55 -17.24 4.64
N GLY A 97 -12.06 -16.02 4.78
CA GLY A 97 -12.69 -15.56 6.01
C GLY A 97 -12.74 -14.04 6.09
N ALA A 98 -13.26 -13.53 7.19
CA ALA A 98 -13.34 -12.09 7.42
C ALA A 98 -11.96 -11.43 7.50
N ASP A 99 -10.95 -12.16 7.98
CA ASP A 99 -9.57 -11.68 8.08
C ASP A 99 -8.76 -11.82 6.78
N SER A 100 -9.38 -12.31 5.70
CA SER A 100 -8.67 -12.61 4.46
C SER A 100 -8.53 -11.39 3.55
N LEU A 101 -7.31 -11.19 3.05
CA LEU A 101 -7.00 -10.26 1.96
C LEU A 101 -7.18 -10.90 0.57
N VAL A 102 -7.52 -12.19 0.48
CA VAL A 102 -7.84 -12.85 -0.79
C VAL A 102 -9.23 -12.37 -1.27
N PRO A 103 -9.38 -11.97 -2.54
CA PRO A 103 -10.67 -11.67 -3.14
C PRO A 103 -11.60 -12.89 -3.09
N ARG A 104 -12.86 -12.65 -2.75
CA ARG A 104 -13.92 -13.63 -2.62
C ARG A 104 -15.14 -13.16 -3.42
N PRO A 105 -16.08 -14.04 -3.78
CA PRO A 105 -17.32 -13.64 -4.45
C PRO A 105 -18.11 -12.56 -3.69
N ARG A 106 -18.00 -12.53 -2.37
CA ARG A 106 -18.58 -11.48 -1.53
C ARG A 106 -18.05 -10.08 -1.88
N ASP A 107 -16.77 -9.95 -2.25
CA ASP A 107 -16.18 -8.66 -2.60
C ASP A 107 -16.82 -8.08 -3.89
N LEU A 108 -17.27 -8.93 -4.81
CA LEU A 108 -18.08 -8.50 -5.97
C LEU A 108 -19.46 -8.03 -5.54
N LYS A 109 -20.13 -8.77 -4.64
CA LYS A 109 -21.42 -8.33 -4.08
C LYS A 109 -21.27 -6.97 -3.38
N ASP A 110 -20.22 -6.80 -2.58
CA ASP A 110 -19.93 -5.56 -1.87
C ASP A 110 -19.65 -4.41 -2.85
N LEU A 111 -18.97 -4.66 -3.98
CA LEU A 111 -18.81 -3.70 -5.07
C LEU A 111 -20.16 -3.30 -5.69
N PHE A 112 -21.01 -4.28 -6.04
CA PHE A 112 -22.33 -4.00 -6.63
C PHE A 112 -23.25 -3.24 -5.67
N ASP A 113 -23.28 -3.63 -4.39
CA ASP A 113 -24.04 -2.93 -3.35
C ASP A 113 -23.54 -1.48 -3.18
N HIS A 114 -22.22 -1.28 -3.27
CA HIS A 114 -21.62 0.05 -3.21
C HIS A 114 -22.00 0.92 -4.42
N LEU A 115 -21.99 0.36 -5.63
CA LEU A 115 -22.45 1.04 -6.84
C LEU A 115 -23.94 1.39 -6.78
N ARG A 116 -24.78 0.45 -6.30
CA ARG A 116 -26.20 0.71 -6.09
C ARG A 116 -26.44 1.84 -5.10
N TRP A 117 -25.69 1.86 -3.99
CA TRP A 117 -25.78 2.96 -3.03
C TRP A 117 -25.37 4.30 -3.65
N PHE A 118 -24.31 4.36 -4.46
CA PHE A 118 -23.95 5.58 -5.20
C PHE A 118 -25.02 6.04 -6.18
N LEU A 119 -25.83 5.12 -6.70
CA LEU A 119 -26.98 5.43 -7.53
C LEU A 119 -28.28 5.61 -6.73
N TRP A 120 -28.21 5.72 -5.40
CA TRP A 120 -29.36 5.85 -4.49
C TRP A 120 -30.36 4.67 -4.56
N LEU A 121 -29.92 3.51 -5.08
CA LEU A 121 -30.73 2.28 -5.28
C LEU A 121 -30.61 1.27 -4.13
N GLY A 122 -30.07 1.69 -2.99
CA GLY A 122 -29.87 0.82 -1.82
C GLY A 122 -29.21 1.51 -0.64
N PRO A 123 -29.17 0.86 0.53
CA PRO A 123 -28.49 1.38 1.70
C PRO A 123 -26.96 1.34 1.52
N ARG A 124 -26.24 2.17 2.28
CA ARG A 124 -24.78 2.14 2.31
C ARG A 124 -24.28 0.76 2.73
N PRO A 125 -23.38 0.12 1.95
CA PRO A 125 -22.83 -1.18 2.33
C PRO A 125 -22.02 -1.06 3.62
N LYS A 126 -22.12 -2.11 4.45
CA LYS A 126 -21.30 -2.27 5.65
C LYS A 126 -20.16 -3.21 5.29
N PHE A 127 -18.93 -2.73 5.44
CA PHE A 127 -17.75 -3.53 5.17
C PHE A 127 -17.24 -4.18 6.45
N ASP A 128 -16.59 -5.32 6.25
CA ASP A 128 -15.89 -6.07 7.28
C ASP A 128 -14.46 -5.50 7.46
N ARG A 129 -13.54 -6.32 7.98
CA ARG A 129 -12.16 -5.99 8.22
C ARG A 129 -11.50 -5.32 7.03
N TYR A 130 -11.65 -5.88 5.85
CA TYR A 130 -11.17 -5.29 4.61
C TYR A 130 -12.33 -5.09 3.64
N ALA A 131 -12.44 -3.87 3.10
CA ALA A 131 -13.33 -3.55 2.00
C ALA A 131 -12.73 -4.06 0.69
N TYR A 132 -13.57 -4.24 -0.34
CA TYR A 132 -13.13 -4.79 -1.63
C TYR A 132 -11.98 -3.99 -2.26
N TRP A 133 -11.98 -2.66 -2.12
CA TRP A 133 -10.92 -1.82 -2.68
C TRP A 133 -9.60 -1.96 -1.92
N GLU A 134 -9.60 -2.28 -0.63
CA GLU A 134 -8.36 -2.49 0.14
C GLU A 134 -7.69 -3.80 -0.26
N LYS A 135 -8.51 -4.82 -0.57
CA LYS A 135 -8.00 -6.05 -1.17
C LYS A 135 -7.49 -5.81 -2.58
N PHE A 136 -8.20 -4.99 -3.36
CA PHE A 136 -7.73 -4.60 -4.68
C PHE A 136 -6.39 -3.88 -4.61
N ASP A 137 -6.23 -2.89 -3.71
CA ASP A 137 -4.95 -2.20 -3.46
C ASP A 137 -3.84 -3.20 -3.10
N TYR A 138 -4.12 -4.14 -2.18
CA TYR A 138 -3.17 -5.18 -1.77
C TYR A 138 -2.74 -6.06 -2.95
N TRP A 139 -3.67 -6.50 -3.79
CA TRP A 139 -3.38 -7.36 -4.93
C TRP A 139 -2.75 -6.62 -6.11
N ALA A 140 -3.09 -5.36 -6.31
CA ALA A 140 -2.45 -4.50 -7.31
C ALA A 140 -0.94 -4.40 -7.04
N VAL A 141 -0.55 -4.21 -5.78
CA VAL A 141 0.87 -4.20 -5.37
C VAL A 141 1.51 -5.58 -5.55
N PHE A 142 0.82 -6.66 -5.17
CA PHE A 142 1.33 -8.03 -5.34
C PHE A 142 1.62 -8.37 -6.81
N TRP A 143 0.69 -8.03 -7.69
CA TRP A 143 0.82 -8.18 -9.15
C TRP A 143 2.00 -7.36 -9.68
N GLY A 144 2.05 -6.06 -9.31
CA GLY A 144 3.13 -5.17 -9.71
C GLY A 144 4.50 -5.68 -9.25
N MET A 145 4.59 -6.25 -8.04
CA MET A 145 5.84 -6.81 -7.53
C MET A 145 6.33 -8.00 -8.35
N GLY A 146 5.40 -8.85 -8.82
CA GLY A 146 5.71 -9.93 -9.74
C GLY A 146 6.29 -9.40 -11.05
N ILE A 147 5.56 -8.54 -11.76
CA ILE A 147 5.96 -8.12 -13.11
C ILE A 147 7.18 -7.19 -13.08
N ILE A 148 7.13 -6.12 -12.28
CA ILE A 148 8.21 -5.13 -12.18
C ILE A 148 9.46 -5.78 -11.59
N GLY A 149 9.31 -6.58 -10.54
CA GLY A 149 10.43 -7.27 -9.89
C GLY A 149 11.13 -8.25 -10.85
N LEU A 150 10.38 -9.16 -11.47
CA LEU A 150 10.96 -10.16 -12.38
C LEU A 150 11.62 -9.51 -13.61
N SER A 151 10.94 -8.54 -14.24
CA SER A 151 11.49 -7.81 -15.38
C SER A 151 12.72 -6.97 -15.00
N GLY A 152 12.73 -6.36 -13.81
CA GLY A 152 13.86 -5.59 -13.28
C GLY A 152 15.09 -6.45 -13.04
N TYR A 153 14.91 -7.62 -12.41
CA TYR A 153 16.01 -8.57 -12.23
C TYR A 153 16.48 -9.20 -13.55
N ALA A 154 15.58 -9.38 -14.52
CA ALA A 154 15.97 -9.81 -15.87
C ALA A 154 16.90 -8.80 -16.55
N MET A 155 16.59 -7.51 -16.44
CA MET A 155 17.44 -6.44 -16.96
C MET A 155 18.74 -6.24 -16.17
N TRP A 156 18.72 -6.49 -14.86
CA TRP A 156 19.93 -6.37 -14.02
C TRP A 156 20.89 -7.54 -14.25
N PHE A 157 20.39 -8.75 -14.47
CA PHE A 157 21.21 -9.95 -14.72
C PHE A 157 21.01 -10.50 -16.14
N PRO A 158 21.26 -9.71 -17.20
CA PRO A 158 20.88 -10.06 -18.57
C PRO A 158 21.60 -11.32 -19.06
N SER A 159 22.85 -11.53 -18.65
CA SER A 159 23.63 -12.72 -19.01
C SER A 159 23.06 -14.03 -18.46
N VAL A 160 22.36 -13.99 -17.32
CA VAL A 160 21.68 -15.16 -16.74
C VAL A 160 20.40 -15.43 -17.54
N PHE A 161 19.60 -14.39 -17.76
CA PHE A 161 18.31 -14.53 -18.46
C PHE A 161 18.46 -14.86 -19.95
N ALA A 162 19.48 -14.33 -20.62
CA ALA A 162 19.78 -14.64 -22.02
C ALA A 162 20.20 -16.11 -22.26
N ARG A 163 20.58 -16.86 -21.20
CA ARG A 163 20.80 -18.31 -21.28
C ARG A 163 19.51 -19.12 -21.17
N LEU A 164 18.48 -18.56 -20.52
CA LEU A 164 17.19 -19.20 -20.30
C LEU A 164 16.17 -18.86 -21.39
N MET A 165 16.31 -17.69 -22.01
CA MET A 165 15.33 -17.12 -22.93
C MET A 165 16.02 -16.41 -24.10
N ARG A 166 15.27 -16.16 -25.18
CA ARG A 166 15.76 -15.40 -26.34
C ARG A 166 16.11 -13.97 -25.92
N GLY A 167 17.18 -13.39 -26.48
CA GLY A 167 17.61 -12.02 -26.16
C GLY A 167 16.54 -10.94 -26.36
N SER A 168 15.63 -11.12 -27.33
CA SER A 168 14.47 -10.24 -27.54
C SER A 168 13.54 -10.13 -26.33
N THR A 169 13.54 -11.12 -25.44
CA THR A 169 12.78 -11.08 -24.19
C THR A 169 13.23 -9.95 -23.27
N LEU A 170 14.50 -9.53 -23.31
CA LEU A 170 14.98 -8.40 -22.50
C LEU A 170 14.35 -7.07 -22.95
N ASN A 171 14.04 -6.91 -24.23
CA ASN A 171 13.30 -5.74 -24.72
C ASN A 171 11.85 -5.75 -24.21
N VAL A 172 11.22 -6.93 -24.18
CA VAL A 172 9.88 -7.10 -23.59
C VAL A 172 9.92 -6.82 -22.09
N ALA A 173 10.95 -7.30 -21.38
CA ALA A 173 11.15 -7.02 -19.97
C ALA A 173 11.30 -5.51 -19.72
N LEU A 174 12.06 -4.78 -20.54
CA LEU A 174 12.19 -3.33 -20.43
C LEU A 174 10.84 -2.61 -20.60
N LEU A 175 10.05 -3.01 -21.61
CA LEU A 175 8.72 -2.45 -21.83
C LEU A 175 7.80 -2.73 -20.64
N LEU A 176 7.67 -4.00 -20.23
CA LEU A 176 6.82 -4.40 -19.11
C LEU A 176 7.24 -3.73 -17.81
N HIS A 177 8.54 -3.66 -17.53
CA HIS A 177 9.05 -2.97 -16.34
C HIS A 177 8.64 -1.51 -16.34
N GLY A 178 8.84 -0.82 -17.46
CA GLY A 178 8.55 0.59 -17.59
C GLY A 178 7.05 0.94 -17.51
N GLU A 179 6.21 0.23 -18.25
CA GLU A 179 4.75 0.50 -18.27
C GLU A 179 4.08 0.10 -16.96
N GLU A 180 4.40 -1.08 -16.41
CA GLU A 180 3.81 -1.51 -15.14
C GLU A 180 4.31 -0.66 -13.97
N ALA A 181 5.56 -0.19 -13.99
CA ALA A 181 6.05 0.74 -12.97
C ALA A 181 5.29 2.07 -13.00
N LEU A 182 4.99 2.62 -14.18
CA LEU A 182 4.17 3.83 -14.29
C LEU A 182 2.74 3.57 -13.82
N LEU A 183 2.14 2.45 -14.22
CA LEU A 183 0.81 2.06 -13.75
C LEU A 183 0.78 1.93 -12.22
N ALA A 184 1.79 1.32 -11.60
CA ALA A 184 1.91 1.22 -10.16
C ALA A 184 2.07 2.61 -9.50
N VAL A 185 2.92 3.49 -10.04
CA VAL A 185 3.10 4.86 -9.56
C VAL A 185 1.78 5.63 -9.59
N TRP A 186 1.07 5.60 -10.72
CA TRP A 186 -0.19 6.31 -10.88
C TRP A 186 -1.29 5.71 -10.00
N PHE A 187 -1.36 4.39 -9.91
CA PHE A 187 -2.32 3.71 -9.05
C PHE A 187 -2.11 4.07 -7.58
N ILE A 188 -0.87 4.03 -7.08
CA ILE A 188 -0.59 4.34 -5.68
C ILE A 188 -0.90 5.82 -5.37
N PHE A 189 -0.44 6.75 -6.21
CA PHE A 189 -0.62 8.17 -5.92
C PHE A 189 -2.02 8.70 -6.22
N ALA A 190 -2.75 8.14 -7.20
CA ALA A 190 -4.10 8.58 -7.52
C ALA A 190 -5.18 7.81 -6.77
N ILE A 191 -5.05 6.48 -6.64
CA ILE A 191 -6.10 5.61 -6.08
C ILE A 191 -5.83 5.28 -4.62
N HIS A 192 -4.66 4.72 -4.30
CA HIS A 192 -4.36 4.29 -2.93
C HIS A 192 -4.31 5.48 -1.95
N PHE A 193 -3.64 6.58 -2.31
CA PHE A 193 -3.62 7.79 -1.48
C PHE A 193 -5.01 8.42 -1.34
N PHE A 194 -5.81 8.42 -2.40
CA PHE A 194 -7.16 8.94 -2.32
C PHE A 194 -8.02 8.10 -1.37
N ASN A 195 -8.02 6.79 -1.57
CA ASN A 195 -8.74 5.85 -0.72
C ASN A 195 -8.30 5.98 0.74
N THR A 196 -7.00 5.99 1.01
CA THR A 196 -6.51 5.92 2.38
C THR A 196 -6.59 7.27 3.10
N HIS A 197 -6.27 8.38 2.43
CA HIS A 197 -6.05 9.66 3.08
C HIS A 197 -7.04 10.76 2.69
N LEU A 198 -7.60 10.74 1.47
CA LEU A 198 -8.41 11.86 0.97
C LEU A 198 -9.92 11.63 1.03
N ARG A 199 -10.39 10.42 1.40
CA ARG A 199 -11.82 10.18 1.64
C ARG A 199 -12.31 11.02 2.82
N PRO A 200 -13.56 11.54 2.79
CA PRO A 200 -14.08 12.43 3.83
C PRO A 200 -13.93 11.93 5.27
N GLY A 201 -13.98 10.62 5.50
CA GLY A 201 -13.81 10.00 6.84
C GLY A 201 -12.36 9.80 7.28
N SER A 202 -11.38 10.12 6.45
CA SER A 202 -9.95 10.00 6.73
C SER A 202 -9.17 11.28 6.41
N PHE A 203 -9.80 12.27 5.77
CA PHE A 203 -9.16 13.53 5.41
C PHE A 203 -8.70 14.31 6.66
N PRO A 204 -7.49 14.89 6.65
CA PRO A 204 -6.51 14.91 5.56
C PRO A 204 -5.59 13.69 5.50
N MET A 205 -5.62 12.82 6.52
CA MET A 205 -4.78 11.64 6.62
C MET A 205 -5.28 10.62 7.63
N ASP A 206 -5.40 9.35 7.21
CA ASP A 206 -5.48 8.23 8.14
C ASP A 206 -4.09 7.89 8.73
N LEU A 207 -3.96 7.94 10.06
CA LEU A 207 -2.71 7.65 10.77
C LEU A 207 -2.64 6.23 11.33
N VAL A 208 -3.69 5.42 11.19
CA VAL A 208 -3.83 4.13 11.88
C VAL A 208 -2.72 3.15 11.49
N ILE A 209 -2.24 3.19 10.24
CA ILE A 209 -1.09 2.37 9.81
C ILE A 209 0.24 2.79 10.46
N PHE A 210 0.36 4.03 10.93
CA PHE A 210 1.52 4.50 11.65
C PHE A 210 1.37 4.29 13.15
N THR A 211 0.20 4.56 13.73
CA THR A 211 -0.08 4.43 15.18
C THR A 211 -0.30 3.00 15.61
N GLY A 212 -0.90 2.17 14.75
CA GLY A 212 -1.35 0.82 15.04
C GLY A 212 -2.68 0.76 15.79
N THR A 213 -3.18 1.88 16.28
CA THR A 213 -4.38 1.98 17.10
C THR A 213 -5.36 3.01 16.56
N GLU A 214 -6.64 2.74 16.75
CA GLU A 214 -7.79 3.55 16.34
C GLU A 214 -8.76 3.70 17.52
N GLU A 215 -9.47 4.83 17.60
CA GLU A 215 -10.50 5.07 18.63
C GLU A 215 -11.69 4.12 18.40
N GLU A 216 -12.30 3.60 19.47
CA GLU A 216 -13.45 2.69 19.36
C GLU A 216 -14.58 3.25 18.49
N ARG A 217 -14.92 4.54 18.66
CA ARG A 217 -15.98 5.18 17.90
C ARG A 217 -15.68 5.16 16.41
N GLU A 218 -14.45 5.52 16.05
CA GLU A 218 -13.97 5.48 14.66
C GLU A 218 -13.96 4.06 14.11
N PHE A 219 -13.52 3.08 14.91
CA PHE A 219 -13.54 1.66 14.52
C PHE A 219 -14.97 1.17 14.26
N ARG A 220 -15.92 1.49 15.14
CA ARG A 220 -17.33 1.11 15.00
C ARG A 220 -17.97 1.75 13.76
N GLU A 221 -17.63 2.99 13.46
CA GLU A 221 -18.14 3.71 12.29
C GLU A 221 -17.53 3.21 10.97
N LYS A 222 -16.20 3.02 10.92
CA LYS A 222 -15.49 2.58 9.72
C LYS A 222 -15.66 1.08 9.45
N ARG A 223 -15.76 0.25 10.49
CA ARG A 223 -15.78 -1.24 10.41
C ARG A 223 -16.91 -1.86 11.23
N PRO A 224 -18.18 -1.52 10.97
CA PRO A 224 -19.30 -1.95 11.80
C PRO A 224 -19.46 -3.48 11.86
N GLN A 225 -19.15 -4.21 10.79
CA GLN A 225 -19.26 -5.67 10.80
C GLN A 225 -18.11 -6.35 11.54
N GLU A 226 -16.89 -5.81 11.44
CA GLU A 226 -15.76 -6.33 12.21
C GLU A 226 -15.98 -6.07 13.70
N TYR A 227 -16.41 -4.85 14.04
CA TYR A 227 -16.76 -4.47 15.41
C TYR A 227 -17.81 -5.43 16.00
N GLN A 228 -18.91 -5.65 15.28
CA GLN A 228 -19.99 -6.51 15.74
C GLN A 228 -19.54 -7.96 15.91
N ARG A 229 -18.78 -8.51 14.95
CA ARG A 229 -18.24 -9.87 15.06
C ARG A 229 -17.30 -10.01 16.27
N LEU A 230 -16.37 -9.08 16.46
CA LEU A 230 -15.44 -9.14 17.59
C LEU A 230 -16.16 -9.04 18.94
N LEU A 231 -17.25 -8.25 18.99
CA LEU A 231 -18.11 -8.17 20.17
C LEU A 231 -18.80 -9.51 20.45
N GLU A 232 -19.42 -10.12 19.44
CA GLU A 232 -20.11 -11.40 19.53
C GLU A 232 -19.17 -12.57 19.88
N GLU A 233 -17.94 -12.55 19.36
CA GLU A 233 -16.90 -13.53 19.66
C GLU A 233 -16.24 -13.33 21.03
N GLY A 234 -16.56 -12.26 21.77
CA GLY A 234 -15.89 -11.91 23.01
C GLY A 234 -14.40 -11.55 22.85
N ARG A 235 -14.00 -11.19 21.62
CA ARG A 235 -12.60 -10.88 21.23
C ARG A 235 -12.32 -9.38 21.13
N LEU A 236 -13.32 -8.54 21.39
CA LEU A 236 -13.16 -7.09 21.39
C LEU A 236 -12.31 -6.67 22.61
N SER A 237 -11.02 -6.47 22.37
CA SER A 237 -10.06 -5.99 23.37
C SER A 237 -9.74 -4.53 23.11
N PHE A 238 -10.04 -3.68 24.09
CA PHE A 238 -9.62 -2.27 24.09
C PHE A 238 -8.32 -2.09 24.84
N SER A 239 -7.32 -2.89 24.47
CA SER A 239 -5.97 -2.84 25.06
C SER A 239 -5.06 -1.79 24.40
N GLY A 240 -5.56 -1.07 23.39
CA GLY A 240 -4.80 0.01 22.77
C GLY A 240 -4.59 1.16 23.75
N ALA A 241 -3.35 1.65 23.85
CA ALA A 241 -3.11 2.97 24.43
C ALA A 241 -3.32 4.05 23.35
N PRO A 242 -3.78 5.25 23.72
CA PRO A 242 -3.73 6.39 22.81
C PRO A 242 -2.30 6.58 22.31
N PRO A 243 -2.08 6.77 21.00
CA PRO A 243 -0.75 7.06 20.50
C PRO A 243 -0.29 8.40 21.06
N SER A 244 0.97 8.47 21.50
CA SER A 244 1.52 9.69 22.09
C SER A 244 1.39 10.88 21.13
N THR A 245 1.09 12.06 21.66
CA THR A 245 0.88 13.26 20.83
C THR A 245 2.11 13.56 19.96
N GLN A 246 3.32 13.30 20.46
CA GLN A 246 4.56 13.48 19.68
C GLN A 246 4.63 12.48 18.53
N PHE A 247 4.31 11.21 18.77
CA PHE A 247 4.33 10.20 17.73
C PHE A 247 3.30 10.48 16.63
N ARG A 248 2.10 10.93 17.00
CA ARG A 248 1.07 11.36 16.04
C ARG A 248 1.56 12.51 15.15
N LYS A 249 2.24 13.51 15.73
CA LYS A 249 2.81 14.63 14.97
C LYS A 249 3.86 14.15 13.97
N VAL A 250 4.78 13.27 14.40
CA VAL A 250 5.80 12.69 13.51
C VAL A 250 5.15 11.88 12.39
N ALA A 251 4.21 10.99 12.72
CA ALA A 251 3.48 10.20 11.73
C ALA A 251 2.77 11.09 10.69
N TRP A 252 2.15 12.17 11.14
CA TRP A 252 1.49 13.12 10.26
C TRP A 252 2.47 13.84 9.33
N VAL A 253 3.62 14.32 9.85
CA VAL A 253 4.64 14.98 9.03
C VAL A 253 5.22 14.03 7.99
N VAL A 254 5.56 12.80 8.40
CA VAL A 254 6.10 11.77 7.49
C VAL A 254 5.09 11.41 6.42
N GLY A 255 3.83 11.15 6.81
CA GLY A 255 2.76 10.86 5.87
C GLY A 255 2.50 12.03 4.92
N ALA A 256 2.48 13.26 5.42
CA ALA A 256 2.22 14.45 4.61
C ALA A 256 3.32 14.65 3.57
N ALA A 257 4.58 14.48 3.98
CA ALA A 257 5.72 14.50 3.07
C ALA A 257 5.60 13.41 1.99
N ALA A 258 5.26 12.17 2.37
CA ALA A 258 5.05 11.07 1.43
C ALA A 258 3.93 11.37 0.41
N ILE A 259 2.81 11.93 0.87
CA ILE A 259 1.68 12.32 0.00
C ILE A 259 2.10 13.42 -0.97
N VAL A 260 2.76 14.48 -0.49
CA VAL A 260 3.22 15.59 -1.32
C VAL A 260 4.23 15.09 -2.36
N ILE A 261 5.22 14.30 -1.95
CA ILE A 261 6.21 13.70 -2.88
C ILE A 261 5.49 12.85 -3.92
N GLY A 262 4.54 12.00 -3.52
CA GLY A 262 3.78 11.18 -4.45
C GLY A 262 2.98 12.00 -5.46
N PHE A 263 2.28 13.05 -5.04
CA PHE A 263 1.56 13.91 -5.99
C PHE A 263 2.48 14.71 -6.92
N VAL A 264 3.65 15.16 -6.42
CA VAL A 264 4.66 15.80 -7.27
C VAL A 264 5.17 14.80 -8.33
N LEU A 265 5.48 13.56 -7.93
CA LEU A 265 5.89 12.51 -8.86
C LEU A 265 4.79 12.15 -9.86
N LEU A 266 3.54 12.05 -9.41
CA LEU A 266 2.39 11.84 -10.29
C LEU A 266 2.31 12.94 -11.36
N TRP A 267 2.40 14.20 -10.96
CA TRP A 267 2.37 15.33 -11.89
C TRP A 267 3.55 15.31 -12.87
N LEU A 268 4.77 15.09 -12.38
CA LEU A 268 5.98 15.03 -13.21
C LEU A 268 5.90 13.89 -14.25
N THR A 269 5.44 12.71 -13.83
CA THR A 269 5.32 11.56 -14.74
C THR A 269 4.21 11.76 -15.77
N LEU A 270 3.05 12.31 -15.39
CA LEU A 270 1.96 12.62 -16.33
C LEU A 270 2.40 13.65 -17.39
N THR A 271 3.04 14.74 -16.97
CA THR A 271 3.51 15.80 -17.88
C THR A 271 4.68 15.39 -18.77
N SER A 272 5.39 14.31 -18.42
CA SER A 272 6.50 13.79 -19.24
C SER A 272 6.09 12.62 -20.12
N TYR A 273 4.95 11.99 -19.84
CA TYR A 273 4.44 10.86 -20.62
C TYR A 273 3.73 11.31 -21.89
N PHE A 274 3.03 12.45 -21.84
CA PHE A 274 2.33 13.08 -22.96
C PHE A 274 3.13 14.26 -23.51
#